data_AF-A0AAD3D4P2-F1
#
_entry.id   AF-A0AAD3D4P2-F1
#
_cell.length_a   1.000
_cell.length_b   1.000
_cell.length_c   1.000
_cell.angle_alpha   90.00
_cell.angle_beta   90.00
_cell.angle_gamma   90.00
#
_symmetry.space_group_name_H-M   'P 1'
#
loop_
_entity.id
_entity.type
_entity.pdbx_description
1 polymer ?
#
loop_
_entity_poly.entity_id
_entity_poly.type
_entity_poly.pdbx_seq_one_letter_code
_entity_poly.pdbx_strand_id
1 'polypeptide(L)'
;MKLFLSLRNLFPILLLCLTILFPAQALEATFTAAPDKDTGSTDGPLPLSQNQRNQLLQLDQQIAQSPDPQATLIKVAESNGMSPQELGDLLMRNRRDMQMAGGGGGGAPSALDSLPRRMFRLMGSIVLLAGKSAKANPRSATMISLALFSILYVMYSAPRNGVLIPSKGITTLLPPPTEYLSNYLLSDKFDALKESKSKLKKSVLFSVFDEDAVDDFDDKGIAIPKLSKNEKKKISAAVVAKKIVPFEVLLPTEEELELLHEQEKGKDADICEEDLMEMIENKAWQDAVDLAFNSAENIITARRFSEFVGSSSTPLTFLSRGNKKDKAILALKSMGSFKRYGLQPLRVASDEKSEDSLSVLYYTLQGGHFDGELKVTIEKGVDEDDEATITVSVTLLFPKGGKSINTKLASNMCSMMANSITTSALTTARQNLSRKLQSSIYRGRAKSRATEKRHIAFENIQKMEEMAADRRRRWQRANPGTGGGYRPSGHGRPSGGPKFGPR
;
A
#
# COMPACT_ATOMS: atom_id res chain seq x y z
N MET A 1 9.91 15.30 -56.13
CA MET A 1 10.30 15.78 -54.79
C MET A 1 9.58 14.93 -53.75
N LYS A 2 10.34 14.36 -52.81
CA LYS A 2 9.95 13.28 -51.90
C LYS A 2 8.93 13.76 -50.86
N LEU A 3 7.73 13.16 -50.87
CA LEU A 3 6.76 13.25 -49.75
C LEU A 3 6.27 11.85 -49.37
N PHE A 4 7.22 10.91 -49.28
CA PHE A 4 7.05 9.70 -48.48
C PHE A 4 7.23 10.09 -47.01
N LEU A 5 6.21 10.73 -46.43
CA LEU A 5 6.07 10.72 -44.97
C LEU A 5 5.80 9.27 -44.58
N SER A 6 6.88 8.60 -44.16
CA SER A 6 6.86 7.24 -43.63
C SER A 6 5.70 7.07 -42.66
N LEU A 7 4.87 6.04 -42.86
CA LEU A 7 3.77 5.59 -41.99
C LEU A 7 4.15 5.56 -40.50
N ARG A 8 5.46 5.43 -40.23
CA ARG A 8 6.07 5.40 -38.90
C ARG A 8 5.96 6.71 -38.13
N ASN A 9 5.79 7.85 -38.81
CA ASN A 9 5.71 9.18 -38.18
C ASN A 9 4.26 9.69 -38.01
N LEU A 10 3.29 9.06 -38.69
CA LEU A 10 1.89 9.51 -38.71
C LEU A 10 1.11 9.02 -37.47
N PHE A 11 1.47 7.84 -36.95
CA PHE A 11 0.86 7.26 -35.76
C PHE A 11 1.03 8.08 -34.46
N PRO A 12 2.23 8.60 -34.11
CA PRO A 12 2.37 9.46 -32.93
C PRO A 12 1.68 10.83 -33.09
N ILE A 13 1.60 11.38 -34.30
CA ILE A 13 0.92 12.65 -34.58
C ILE A 13 -0.60 12.51 -34.39
N LEU A 14 -1.18 11.40 -34.84
CA LEU A 14 -2.61 11.11 -34.65
C LEU A 14 -2.96 10.92 -33.15
N LEU A 15 -2.04 10.34 -32.37
CA LEU A 15 -2.19 10.18 -30.92
C LEU A 15 -2.12 11.52 -30.18
N LEU A 16 -1.28 12.46 -30.65
CA LEU A 16 -1.11 13.81 -30.10
C LEU A 16 -2.29 14.74 -30.42
N CYS A 17 -2.91 14.64 -31.59
CA CYS A 17 -4.07 15.46 -31.95
C CYS A 17 -5.35 15.08 -31.17
N LEU A 18 -5.45 13.85 -30.68
CA LEU A 18 -6.59 13.34 -29.92
C LEU A 18 -6.66 13.90 -28.48
N THR A 19 -5.57 14.48 -27.97
CA THR A 19 -5.52 15.05 -26.60
C THR A 19 -5.88 16.54 -26.52
N ILE A 20 -6.02 17.25 -27.65
CA ILE A 20 -6.11 18.73 -27.68
C ILE A 20 -7.55 19.25 -27.89
N LEU A 21 -8.54 18.38 -28.15
CA LEU A 21 -9.93 18.79 -28.47
C LEU A 21 -10.90 18.54 -27.30
N PHE A 22 -10.95 19.45 -26.32
CA PHE A 22 -12.03 19.51 -25.31
C PHE A 22 -12.43 20.96 -25.01
N PRO A 23 -13.66 21.42 -25.34
CA PRO A 23 -14.23 22.62 -24.75
C PRO A 23 -15.13 22.26 -23.55
N ALA A 24 -15.07 23.06 -22.49
CA ALA A 24 -15.94 22.96 -21.31
C ALA A 24 -17.26 23.73 -21.52
N GLN A 25 -18.39 23.17 -21.10
CA GLN A 25 -19.66 23.88 -20.96
C GLN A 25 -20.09 23.87 -19.49
N ALA A 26 -20.55 25.03 -19.02
CA ALA A 26 -20.97 25.27 -17.63
C ALA A 26 -22.38 24.72 -17.38
N LEU A 27 -22.59 24.15 -16.20
CA LEU A 27 -23.84 23.53 -15.78
C LEU A 27 -24.44 24.39 -14.65
N GLU A 28 -25.68 24.85 -14.80
CA GLU A 28 -26.41 25.57 -13.75
C GLU A 28 -26.93 24.55 -12.72
N ALA A 29 -26.53 24.70 -11.46
CA ALA A 29 -27.06 23.94 -10.33
C ALA A 29 -27.62 24.92 -9.29
N THR A 30 -28.81 24.61 -8.78
CA THR A 30 -29.51 25.40 -7.75
C THR A 30 -29.59 24.59 -6.47
N PHE A 31 -29.14 25.15 -5.36
CA PHE A 31 -29.12 24.53 -4.04
C PHE A 31 -30.09 25.25 -3.09
N THR A 32 -30.80 24.48 -2.27
CA THR A 32 -31.63 25.01 -1.18
C THR A 32 -30.89 24.77 0.14
N ALA A 33 -30.63 25.85 0.88
CA ALA A 33 -30.14 25.76 2.25
C ALA A 33 -31.25 25.24 3.16
N ALA A 34 -30.94 24.28 4.04
CA ALA A 34 -31.84 23.91 5.13
C ALA A 34 -31.59 24.84 6.33
N PRO A 35 -32.63 25.42 6.96
CA PRO A 35 -32.45 26.23 8.15
C PRO A 35 -32.19 25.33 9.37
N ASP A 36 -31.13 25.60 10.12
CA ASP A 36 -30.97 25.06 11.48
C ASP A 36 -31.44 26.13 12.49
N LYS A 37 -32.34 25.74 13.40
CA LYS A 37 -33.19 26.70 14.13
C LYS A 37 -32.67 27.11 15.50
N ASP A 38 -31.56 26.53 16.00
CA ASP A 38 -31.27 26.64 17.43
C ASP A 38 -29.82 26.95 17.86
N THR A 39 -28.86 27.21 16.96
CA THR A 39 -27.46 27.40 17.42
C THR A 39 -26.67 28.55 16.82
N GLY A 40 -27.11 29.20 15.74
CA GLY A 40 -26.34 30.30 15.13
C GLY A 40 -24.91 29.91 14.70
N SER A 41 -24.61 28.60 14.64
CA SER A 41 -23.34 28.05 14.16
C SER A 41 -23.51 27.55 12.73
N THR A 42 -22.50 27.79 11.89
CA THR A 42 -22.38 27.23 10.53
C THR A 42 -22.01 25.74 10.51
N ASP A 43 -22.04 25.08 11.68
CA ASP A 43 -21.79 23.64 11.86
C ASP A 43 -22.96 22.73 11.46
N GLY A 44 -24.00 23.27 10.82
CA GLY A 44 -25.15 22.49 10.36
C GLY A 44 -24.74 21.23 9.58
N PRO A 45 -25.52 20.12 9.68
CA PRO A 45 -25.19 18.88 9.03
C PRO A 45 -25.07 19.08 7.52
N LEU A 46 -23.91 18.70 6.97
CA LEU A 46 -23.64 18.62 5.54
C LEU A 46 -24.78 17.92 4.78
N PRO A 47 -24.95 18.20 3.48
CA PRO A 47 -26.06 17.67 2.69
C PRO A 47 -26.27 16.17 2.90
N LEU A 48 -27.51 15.80 3.25
CA LEU A 48 -27.94 14.48 3.69
C LEU A 48 -27.78 13.38 2.62
N SER A 49 -27.48 13.74 1.37
CA SER A 49 -27.40 12.78 0.25
C SER A 49 -26.03 12.74 -0.44
N GLN A 50 -25.58 11.53 -0.78
CA GLN A 50 -24.37 11.29 -1.57
C GLN A 50 -24.40 12.04 -2.92
N ASN A 51 -25.58 12.26 -3.49
CA ASN A 51 -25.76 13.00 -4.74
C ASN A 51 -25.35 14.48 -4.62
N GLN A 52 -25.72 15.15 -3.53
CA GLN A 52 -25.32 16.53 -3.28
C GLN A 52 -23.81 16.64 -3.04
N ARG A 53 -23.20 15.67 -2.34
CA ARG A 53 -21.74 15.61 -2.18
C ARG A 53 -21.01 15.51 -3.51
N ASN A 54 -21.53 14.71 -4.44
CA ASN A 54 -20.97 14.58 -5.79
C ASN A 54 -21.15 15.84 -6.64
N GLN A 55 -22.30 16.54 -6.51
CA GLN A 55 -22.53 17.81 -7.20
C GLN A 55 -21.54 18.89 -6.76
N LEU A 56 -21.29 18.99 -5.45
CA LEU A 56 -20.31 19.92 -4.89
C LEU A 56 -18.88 19.58 -5.32
N LEU A 57 -18.52 18.31 -5.42
CA LEU A 57 -17.21 17.89 -5.94
C LEU A 57 -17.04 18.28 -7.43
N GLN A 58 -18.09 18.13 -8.24
CA GLN A 58 -18.07 18.57 -9.64
C GLN A 58 -17.93 20.08 -9.75
N LEU A 59 -18.62 20.81 -8.88
CA LEU A 59 -18.57 22.27 -8.83
C LEU A 59 -17.17 22.77 -8.44
N ASP A 60 -16.54 22.15 -7.45
CA ASP A 60 -15.15 22.40 -7.05
C ASP A 60 -14.17 22.22 -8.23
N GLN A 61 -14.33 21.13 -8.99
CA GLN A 61 -13.51 20.87 -10.17
C GLN A 61 -13.76 21.89 -11.29
N GLN A 62 -15.01 22.31 -11.50
CA GLN A 62 -15.36 23.31 -12.51
C GLN A 62 -14.83 24.70 -12.16
N ILE A 63 -14.89 25.10 -10.89
CA ILE A 63 -14.30 26.34 -10.41
C ILE A 63 -12.78 26.30 -10.61
N ALA A 64 -12.12 25.21 -10.22
CA ALA A 64 -10.67 25.05 -10.36
C ALA A 64 -10.19 25.03 -11.82
N GLN A 65 -11.03 24.57 -12.76
CA GLN A 65 -10.72 24.50 -14.20
C GLN A 65 -11.18 25.73 -14.99
N SER A 66 -11.87 26.67 -14.35
CA SER A 66 -12.32 27.90 -15.00
C SER A 66 -11.15 28.83 -15.30
N PRO A 67 -11.16 29.58 -16.42
CA PRO A 67 -10.15 30.60 -16.71
C PRO A 67 -10.01 31.66 -15.61
N ASP A 68 -11.09 31.91 -14.86
CA ASP A 68 -11.11 32.78 -13.69
C ASP A 68 -11.88 32.09 -12.54
N PRO A 69 -11.17 31.34 -11.68
CA PRO A 69 -11.79 30.60 -10.57
C PRO A 69 -12.52 31.52 -9.58
N GLN A 70 -12.01 32.73 -9.32
CA GLN A 70 -12.60 33.64 -8.34
C GLN A 70 -13.91 34.22 -8.86
N ALA A 71 -13.94 34.70 -10.11
CA ALA A 71 -15.17 35.19 -10.71
C ALA A 71 -16.23 34.08 -10.85
N THR A 72 -15.80 32.83 -11.07
CA THR A 72 -16.71 31.68 -11.19
C THR A 72 -17.30 31.29 -9.84
N LEU A 73 -16.49 31.28 -8.78
CA LEU A 73 -16.96 31.06 -7.41
C LEU A 73 -17.99 32.13 -7.01
N ILE A 74 -17.73 33.41 -7.29
CA ILE A 74 -18.65 34.51 -6.97
C ILE A 74 -19.99 34.33 -7.69
N LYS A 75 -19.97 34.06 -9.00
CA LYS A 75 -21.20 33.83 -9.79
C LYS A 75 -22.02 32.64 -9.31
N VAL A 76 -21.35 31.56 -8.91
CA VAL A 76 -22.03 30.37 -8.40
C VAL A 76 -22.57 30.60 -6.99
N ALA A 77 -21.87 31.36 -6.16
CA ALA A 77 -22.35 31.72 -4.83
C ALA A 77 -23.59 32.63 -4.94
N GLU A 78 -23.54 33.65 -5.80
CA GLU A 78 -24.66 34.55 -6.09
C GLU A 78 -25.89 33.80 -6.62
N SER A 79 -25.70 32.84 -7.54
CA SER A 79 -26.82 32.06 -8.09
C SER A 79 -27.47 31.12 -7.07
N ASN A 80 -26.78 30.84 -5.96
CA ASN A 80 -27.26 29.98 -4.87
C ASN A 80 -27.63 30.77 -3.60
N GLY A 81 -27.62 32.09 -3.66
CA GLY A 81 -28.02 32.95 -2.54
C GLY A 81 -27.13 32.79 -1.30
N MET A 82 -25.86 32.42 -1.48
CA MET A 82 -24.88 32.26 -0.40
C MET A 82 -23.65 33.15 -0.63
N SER A 83 -22.88 33.43 0.42
CA SER A 83 -21.65 34.21 0.25
C SER A 83 -20.55 33.38 -0.43
N PRO A 84 -19.61 34.00 -1.16
CA PRO A 84 -18.50 33.27 -1.78
C PRO A 84 -17.62 32.53 -0.76
N GLN A 85 -17.50 33.07 0.46
CA GLN A 85 -16.78 32.45 1.57
C GLN A 85 -17.50 31.20 2.07
N GLU A 86 -18.82 31.27 2.25
CA GLU A 86 -19.65 30.12 2.64
C GLU A 86 -19.56 28.98 1.62
N LEU A 87 -19.63 29.29 0.32
CA LEU A 87 -19.44 28.28 -0.73
C LEU A 87 -18.04 27.66 -0.68
N GLY A 88 -17.00 28.49 -0.50
CA GLY A 88 -15.61 28.02 -0.39
C GLY A 88 -15.40 27.07 0.78
N ASP A 89 -15.93 27.41 1.95
CA ASP A 89 -15.84 26.58 3.16
C ASP A 89 -16.59 25.25 2.98
N LEU A 90 -17.76 25.29 2.33
CA LEU A 90 -18.57 24.12 2.03
C LEU A 90 -17.86 23.16 1.07
N LEU A 91 -17.19 23.68 0.03
CA LEU A 91 -16.38 22.89 -0.90
C LEU A 91 -15.16 22.25 -0.20
N MET A 92 -14.45 23.01 0.63
CA MET A 92 -13.28 22.53 1.37
C MET A 92 -13.65 21.46 2.41
N ARG A 93 -14.77 21.64 3.12
CA ARG A 93 -15.30 20.67 4.08
C ARG A 93 -15.70 19.36 3.39
N ASN A 94 -16.39 19.45 2.25
CA ASN A 94 -16.72 18.25 1.46
C ASN A 94 -15.48 17.52 0.93
N ARG A 95 -14.44 18.25 0.49
CA ARG A 95 -13.17 17.65 0.06
C ARG A 95 -12.48 16.89 1.20
N ARG A 96 -12.45 17.47 2.41
CA ARG A 96 -11.89 16.83 3.62
C ARG A 96 -12.70 15.60 4.02
N ASP A 97 -14.02 15.70 3.99
CA ASP A 97 -14.91 14.59 4.37
C ASP A 97 -14.87 13.43 3.38
N MET A 98 -14.72 13.71 2.08
CA MET A 98 -14.50 12.66 1.06
C MET A 98 -13.12 12.00 1.19
N GLN A 99 -12.11 12.73 1.65
CA GLN A 99 -10.79 12.15 1.95
C GLN A 99 -10.85 11.27 3.19
N MET A 100 -11.60 11.67 4.22
CA MET A 100 -11.76 10.88 5.45
C MET A 100 -12.71 9.68 5.29
N ALA A 101 -13.78 9.83 4.50
CA ALA A 101 -14.70 8.74 4.16
C ALA A 101 -14.10 7.78 3.10
N GLY A 102 -13.09 8.24 2.35
CA GLY A 102 -12.49 7.55 1.21
C GLY A 102 -11.18 6.82 1.50
N GLY A 103 -10.95 6.39 2.74
CA GLY A 103 -9.93 5.40 3.09
C GLY A 103 -10.25 4.02 2.52
N GLY A 104 -10.21 3.87 1.19
CA GLY A 104 -10.32 2.60 0.48
C GLY A 104 -11.64 2.38 -0.28
N GLY A 105 -11.54 2.15 -1.59
CA GLY A 105 -12.54 1.40 -2.35
C GLY A 105 -13.59 2.26 -3.07
N GLY A 106 -13.60 2.19 -4.39
CA GLY A 106 -14.46 3.01 -5.25
C GLY A 106 -15.94 2.63 -5.26
N GLY A 107 -16.76 3.55 -5.79
CA GLY A 107 -18.14 3.24 -6.17
C GLY A 107 -19.12 4.41 -6.33
N ALA A 108 -18.94 5.26 -7.37
CA ALA A 108 -19.95 5.98 -8.20
C ALA A 108 -21.03 6.90 -7.53
N PRO A 109 -21.52 7.99 -8.21
CA PRO A 109 -21.78 8.10 -9.64
C PRO A 109 -21.32 9.41 -10.30
N SER A 110 -20.27 9.30 -11.12
CA SER A 110 -20.04 10.17 -12.30
C SER A 110 -20.61 9.47 -13.55
N ALA A 111 -21.84 8.95 -13.46
CA ALA A 111 -22.45 8.11 -14.51
C ALA A 111 -22.95 8.89 -15.74
N LEU A 112 -22.79 10.22 -15.79
CA LEU A 112 -23.20 11.02 -16.95
C LEU A 112 -22.05 11.44 -17.88
N ASP A 113 -20.80 11.19 -17.50
CA ASP A 113 -19.64 11.47 -18.36
C ASP A 113 -18.61 10.33 -18.35
N SER A 114 -19.13 9.10 -18.34
CA SER A 114 -18.29 7.94 -18.47
C SER A 114 -17.58 7.97 -19.83
N LEU A 115 -16.26 7.82 -19.79
CA LEU A 115 -15.34 7.63 -20.92
C LEU A 115 -15.96 6.75 -22.05
N PRO A 116 -16.72 5.67 -21.76
CA PRO A 116 -17.48 4.92 -22.76
C PRO A 116 -18.41 5.75 -23.66
N ARG A 117 -19.22 6.67 -23.12
CA ARG A 117 -20.25 7.39 -23.89
C ARG A 117 -19.64 8.45 -24.82
N ARG A 118 -18.59 9.15 -24.35
CA ARG A 118 -17.79 10.07 -25.18
C ARG A 118 -17.04 9.30 -26.28
N MET A 119 -16.56 8.10 -25.98
CA MET A 119 -15.96 7.23 -26.99
C MET A 119 -16.96 6.70 -28.01
N PHE A 120 -18.19 6.35 -27.61
CA PHE A 120 -19.24 5.96 -28.58
C PHE A 120 -19.59 7.09 -29.56
N ARG A 121 -19.57 8.36 -29.11
CA ARG A 121 -19.74 9.52 -30.01
C ARG A 121 -18.58 9.69 -30.98
N LEU A 122 -17.34 9.51 -30.52
CA LEU A 122 -16.13 9.57 -31.34
C LEU A 122 -16.08 8.40 -32.35
N MET A 123 -16.50 7.21 -31.92
CA MET A 123 -16.68 6.05 -32.81
C MET A 123 -17.75 6.30 -33.87
N GLY A 124 -18.90 6.87 -33.48
CA GLY A 124 -19.96 7.23 -34.42
C GLY A 124 -19.52 8.24 -35.47
N SER A 125 -18.76 9.27 -35.09
CA SER A 125 -18.25 10.27 -36.04
C SER A 125 -17.23 9.68 -37.01
N ILE A 126 -16.33 8.79 -36.55
CA ILE A 126 -15.37 8.12 -37.44
C ILE A 126 -16.08 7.14 -38.39
N VAL A 127 -17.10 6.40 -37.94
CA VAL A 127 -17.87 5.49 -38.81
C VAL A 127 -18.60 6.27 -39.92
N LEU A 128 -19.19 7.42 -39.60
CA LEU A 128 -19.82 8.30 -40.58
C LEU A 128 -18.81 8.88 -41.58
N LEU A 129 -17.63 9.28 -41.11
CA LEU A 129 -16.53 9.72 -41.98
C LEU A 129 -16.03 8.60 -42.90
N ALA A 130 -15.89 7.38 -42.37
CA ALA A 130 -15.48 6.21 -43.12
C ALA A 130 -16.49 5.84 -44.22
N GLY A 131 -17.79 5.89 -43.91
CA GLY A 131 -18.87 5.62 -44.87
C GLY A 131 -18.91 6.63 -46.03
N LYS A 132 -18.68 7.92 -45.75
CA LYS A 132 -18.57 8.94 -46.81
C LYS A 132 -17.27 8.80 -47.62
N SER A 133 -16.15 8.51 -46.96
CA SER A 133 -14.85 8.32 -47.60
C SER A 133 -14.79 7.07 -48.48
N ALA A 134 -15.54 6.00 -48.14
CA ALA A 134 -15.56 4.75 -48.90
C ALA A 134 -16.05 4.92 -50.34
N LYS A 135 -17.00 5.83 -50.59
CA LYS A 135 -17.50 6.11 -51.93
C LYS A 135 -16.53 6.94 -52.78
N ALA A 136 -15.79 7.86 -52.16
CA ALA A 136 -14.92 8.79 -52.87
C ALA A 136 -13.48 8.27 -53.02
N ASN A 137 -12.95 7.58 -52.00
CA ASN A 137 -11.55 7.16 -51.92
C ASN A 137 -11.42 5.81 -51.19
N PRO A 138 -11.59 4.66 -51.89
CA PRO A 138 -11.65 3.34 -51.25
C PRO A 138 -10.37 3.00 -50.46
N ARG A 139 -9.19 3.41 -50.94
CA ARG A 139 -7.91 3.21 -50.22
C ARG A 139 -7.86 3.99 -48.90
N SER A 140 -8.38 5.22 -48.89
CA SER A 140 -8.45 6.04 -47.67
C SER A 140 -9.42 5.42 -46.67
N ALA A 141 -10.57 4.94 -47.14
CA ALA A 141 -11.55 4.26 -46.30
C ALA A 141 -11.00 2.98 -45.68
N THR A 142 -10.24 2.16 -46.43
CA THR A 142 -9.59 0.97 -45.86
C THR A 142 -8.57 1.32 -44.76
N MET A 143 -7.85 2.42 -44.91
CA MET A 143 -6.90 2.88 -43.88
C MET A 143 -7.63 3.40 -42.64
N ILE A 144 -8.72 4.16 -42.82
CA ILE A 144 -9.57 4.66 -41.73
C ILE A 144 -10.23 3.49 -40.99
N SER A 145 -10.75 2.49 -41.70
CA SER A 145 -11.33 1.31 -41.07
C SER A 145 -10.29 0.51 -40.29
N LEU A 146 -9.09 0.31 -40.85
CA LEU A 146 -7.99 -0.38 -40.15
C LEU A 146 -7.58 0.38 -38.88
N ALA A 147 -7.50 1.71 -38.94
CA ALA A 147 -7.21 2.56 -37.78
C ALA A 147 -8.30 2.43 -36.71
N LEU A 148 -9.58 2.45 -37.10
CA LEU A 148 -10.70 2.30 -36.18
C LEU A 148 -10.75 0.91 -35.54
N PHE A 149 -10.53 -0.16 -36.31
CA PHE A 149 -10.39 -1.52 -35.78
C PHE A 149 -9.21 -1.62 -34.80
N SER A 150 -8.10 -0.95 -35.09
CA SER A 150 -6.94 -0.91 -34.20
C SER A 150 -7.25 -0.18 -32.88
N ILE A 151 -7.98 0.95 -32.94
CA ILE A 151 -8.42 1.70 -31.76
C ILE A 151 -9.37 0.84 -30.92
N LEU A 152 -10.38 0.22 -31.53
CA LEU A 152 -11.31 -0.70 -30.84
C LEU A 152 -10.58 -1.88 -30.21
N TYR A 153 -9.63 -2.47 -30.93
CA TYR A 153 -8.81 -3.57 -30.43
C TYR A 153 -7.99 -3.13 -29.20
N VAL A 154 -7.36 -1.97 -29.26
CA VAL A 154 -6.61 -1.41 -28.12
C VAL A 154 -7.54 -1.11 -26.96
N MET A 155 -8.70 -0.50 -27.18
CA MET A 155 -9.68 -0.22 -26.12
C MET A 155 -10.19 -1.48 -25.43
N TYR A 156 -10.46 -2.54 -26.20
CA TYR A 156 -10.92 -3.81 -25.66
C TYR A 156 -9.81 -4.57 -24.94
N SER A 157 -8.60 -4.56 -25.50
CA SER A 157 -7.46 -5.35 -25.02
C SER A 157 -6.72 -4.68 -23.87
N ALA A 158 -6.55 -3.35 -23.89
CA ALA A 158 -5.82 -2.59 -22.86
C ALA A 158 -6.25 -2.93 -21.42
N PRO A 159 -7.54 -2.85 -21.04
CA PRO A 159 -7.97 -3.15 -19.68
C PRO A 159 -7.94 -4.65 -19.35
N ARG A 160 -7.86 -5.53 -20.35
CA ARG A 160 -7.93 -6.99 -20.18
C ARG A 160 -6.59 -7.69 -20.18
N ASN A 161 -5.61 -7.18 -20.92
CA ASN A 161 -4.32 -7.84 -21.09
C ASN A 161 -3.15 -6.87 -21.34
N GLY A 162 -3.37 -5.55 -21.25
CA GLY A 162 -2.34 -4.55 -21.53
C GLY A 162 -1.92 -4.44 -23.00
N VAL A 163 -2.74 -4.97 -23.93
CA VAL A 163 -2.43 -5.15 -25.36
C VAL A 163 -1.24 -6.09 -25.58
N LEU A 164 -1.55 -7.39 -25.66
CA LEU A 164 -0.54 -8.42 -25.95
C LEU A 164 0.01 -8.28 -27.37
N ILE A 165 1.33 -8.31 -27.47
CA ILE A 165 2.03 -8.35 -28.76
C ILE A 165 2.96 -9.57 -28.74
N PRO A 166 2.79 -10.51 -29.68
CA PRO A 166 3.68 -11.66 -29.79
C PRO A 166 5.09 -11.19 -30.15
N SER A 167 6.08 -11.62 -29.38
CA SER A 167 7.50 -11.36 -29.63
C SER A 167 8.31 -12.59 -29.19
N LYS A 168 9.64 -12.47 -29.04
CA LYS A 168 10.51 -13.55 -28.52
C LYS A 168 10.11 -14.03 -27.10
N GLY A 169 9.23 -13.27 -26.43
CA GLY A 169 8.46 -13.64 -25.24
C GLY A 169 7.14 -12.86 -25.19
N ILE A 170 6.33 -13.08 -24.15
CA ILE A 170 5.05 -12.38 -24.00
C ILE A 170 5.32 -10.91 -23.63
N THR A 171 4.83 -9.98 -24.44
CA THR A 171 4.95 -8.53 -24.16
C THR A 171 3.61 -7.84 -24.17
N THR A 172 3.47 -6.81 -23.35
CA THR A 172 2.30 -5.93 -23.32
C THR A 172 2.73 -4.49 -23.53
N LEU A 173 1.92 -3.71 -24.24
CA LEU A 173 2.20 -2.29 -24.48
C LEU A 173 1.99 -1.46 -23.22
N LEU A 174 0.92 -1.77 -22.48
CA LEU A 174 0.51 -1.15 -21.23
C LEU A 174 0.86 -2.07 -20.05
N PRO A 175 0.92 -1.53 -18.82
CA PRO A 175 1.08 -2.37 -17.64
C PRO A 175 -0.03 -3.42 -17.62
N PRO A 176 0.32 -4.72 -17.53
CA PRO A 176 -0.67 -5.78 -17.53
C PRO A 176 -1.55 -5.68 -16.28
N PRO A 177 -2.89 -5.77 -16.40
CA PRO A 177 -3.77 -5.84 -15.24
C PRO A 177 -3.42 -7.02 -14.33
N THR A 178 -3.55 -6.86 -13.01
CA THR A 178 -3.30 -7.93 -12.04
C THR A 178 -4.21 -9.14 -12.26
N GLU A 179 -5.47 -8.90 -12.63
CA GLU A 179 -6.44 -9.94 -12.96
C GLU A 179 -5.95 -10.82 -14.13
N TYR A 180 -5.44 -10.19 -15.20
CA TYR A 180 -4.86 -10.89 -16.35
C TYR A 180 -3.69 -11.78 -15.95
N LEU A 181 -2.73 -11.22 -15.20
CA LEU A 181 -1.56 -11.97 -14.72
C LEU A 181 -2.00 -13.16 -13.87
N SER A 182 -3.02 -12.95 -13.03
CA SER A 182 -3.54 -14.00 -12.15
C SER A 182 -4.23 -15.13 -12.92
N ASN A 183 -5.02 -14.80 -13.95
CA ASN A 183 -5.67 -15.78 -14.82
C ASN A 183 -4.63 -16.53 -15.66
N TYR A 184 -3.56 -15.84 -16.08
CA TYR A 184 -2.46 -16.46 -16.80
C TYR A 184 -1.71 -17.49 -15.93
N LEU A 185 -1.43 -17.18 -14.66
CA LEU A 185 -0.81 -18.11 -13.70
C LEU A 185 -1.65 -19.38 -13.47
N LEU A 186 -2.98 -19.25 -13.52
CA LEU A 186 -3.91 -20.36 -13.35
C LEU A 186 -4.19 -21.15 -14.64
N SER A 187 -3.68 -20.69 -15.78
CA SER A 187 -3.97 -21.31 -17.07
C SER A 187 -3.11 -22.54 -17.35
N ASP A 188 -3.68 -23.52 -18.07
CA ASP A 188 -2.97 -24.71 -18.56
C ASP A 188 -1.75 -24.35 -19.43
N LYS A 189 -1.80 -23.18 -20.08
CA LYS A 189 -0.67 -22.65 -20.86
C LYS A 189 0.56 -22.43 -20.00
N PHE A 190 0.37 -21.96 -18.76
CA PHE A 190 1.47 -21.79 -17.82
C PHE A 190 2.01 -23.14 -17.36
N ASP A 191 1.13 -24.10 -17.10
CA ASP A 191 1.51 -25.44 -16.66
C ASP A 191 2.27 -26.24 -17.73
N ALA A 192 1.93 -26.01 -19.00
CA ALA A 192 2.66 -26.57 -20.13
C ALA A 192 4.08 -25.99 -20.31
N LEU A 193 4.42 -24.88 -19.63
CA LEU A 193 5.75 -24.30 -19.71
C LEU A 193 6.76 -25.19 -18.99
N LYS A 194 7.79 -25.61 -19.73
CA LYS A 194 8.95 -26.30 -19.19
C LYS A 194 9.92 -25.28 -18.59
N GLU A 195 10.73 -25.74 -17.66
CA GLU A 195 11.87 -24.96 -17.16
C GLU A 195 12.77 -24.57 -18.34
N SER A 196 13.30 -23.33 -18.30
CA SER A 196 14.32 -22.94 -19.25
C SER A 196 15.50 -23.90 -19.11
N LYS A 197 16.21 -24.19 -20.21
CA LYS A 197 17.30 -25.17 -20.21
C LYS A 197 18.53 -24.63 -19.44
N SER A 198 18.42 -24.41 -18.14
CA SER A 198 19.60 -24.26 -17.28
C SER A 198 20.17 -25.67 -17.08
N LYS A 199 21.31 -25.95 -17.71
CA LYS A 199 22.10 -27.18 -17.41
C LYS A 199 22.77 -27.11 -16.02
N LEU A 200 22.31 -26.21 -15.15
CA LEU A 200 22.96 -25.90 -13.89
C LEU A 200 22.40 -26.86 -12.85
N LYS A 201 23.26 -27.79 -12.40
CA LYS A 201 22.97 -28.56 -11.18
C LYS A 201 22.98 -27.59 -10.00
N LYS A 202 22.01 -27.73 -9.08
CA LYS A 202 21.79 -26.89 -7.88
C LYS A 202 23.09 -26.43 -7.19
N SER A 203 24.11 -27.28 -7.10
CA SER A 203 25.33 -27.04 -6.30
C SER A 203 26.27 -25.92 -6.76
N VAL A 204 26.13 -25.36 -7.97
CA VAL A 204 27.09 -24.36 -8.49
C VAL A 204 26.61 -22.92 -8.31
N LEU A 205 25.30 -22.71 -8.16
CA LEU A 205 24.78 -21.36 -7.95
C LEU A 205 24.90 -20.94 -6.49
N PHE A 206 24.76 -21.86 -5.53
CA PHE A 206 24.96 -21.60 -4.09
C PHE A 206 26.29 -20.90 -3.79
N SER A 207 27.40 -21.36 -4.37
CA SER A 207 28.71 -20.76 -4.12
C SER A 207 28.90 -19.36 -4.71
N VAL A 208 28.01 -18.89 -5.60
CA VAL A 208 28.01 -17.50 -6.12
C VAL A 208 27.05 -16.62 -5.30
N PHE A 209 26.20 -17.24 -4.49
CA PHE A 209 25.28 -16.55 -3.59
C PHE A 209 25.88 -16.30 -2.20
N ASP A 210 27.06 -16.83 -1.88
CA ASP A 210 27.75 -16.57 -0.61
C ASP A 210 28.28 -15.11 -0.61
N GLU A 211 27.86 -14.35 0.40
CA GLU A 211 28.03 -12.88 0.47
C GLU A 211 29.50 -12.43 0.56
N ASP A 212 30.38 -13.30 1.07
CA ASP A 212 31.82 -13.03 1.24
C ASP A 212 32.60 -12.89 -0.09
N ALA A 213 31.96 -13.18 -1.22
CA ALA A 213 32.60 -13.13 -2.54
C ALA A 213 32.47 -11.75 -3.24
N VAL A 214 31.79 -10.77 -2.62
CA VAL A 214 31.41 -9.51 -3.28
C VAL A 214 31.83 -8.29 -2.46
N ASP A 215 33.09 -7.87 -2.66
CA ASP A 215 33.68 -6.76 -1.89
C ASP A 215 33.24 -5.36 -2.36
N ASP A 216 32.75 -5.22 -3.60
CA ASP A 216 32.51 -3.90 -4.24
C ASP A 216 31.02 -3.70 -4.59
N PHE A 217 30.24 -3.13 -3.66
CA PHE A 217 28.90 -2.61 -3.96
C PHE A 217 28.94 -1.14 -4.36
N ASP A 218 28.12 -0.74 -5.34
CA ASP A 218 27.93 0.68 -5.65
C ASP A 218 27.11 1.41 -4.56
N ASP A 219 27.03 2.74 -4.61
CA ASP A 219 26.23 3.57 -3.68
C ASP A 219 24.75 3.16 -3.59
N LYS A 220 24.27 2.37 -4.56
CA LYS A 220 22.88 1.88 -4.63
C LYS A 220 22.76 0.48 -4.05
N GLY A 221 23.83 -0.11 -3.53
CA GLY A 221 23.89 -1.47 -3.01
C GLY A 221 23.84 -2.52 -4.11
N ILE A 222 24.32 -2.22 -5.31
CA ILE A 222 24.33 -3.14 -6.45
C ILE A 222 25.76 -3.56 -6.75
N ALA A 223 25.96 -4.86 -6.94
CA ALA A 223 27.24 -5.42 -7.36
C ALA A 223 27.07 -6.36 -8.55
N ILE A 224 28.10 -6.38 -9.40
CA ILE A 224 28.24 -7.34 -10.50
C ILE A 224 29.46 -8.20 -10.16
N PRO A 225 29.26 -9.37 -9.52
CA PRO A 225 30.37 -10.15 -9.00
C PRO A 225 31.35 -10.60 -10.09
N LYS A 226 32.65 -10.54 -9.76
CA LYS A 226 33.73 -10.99 -10.63
C LYS A 226 33.79 -12.52 -10.61
N LEU A 227 33.05 -13.14 -11.53
CA LEU A 227 32.97 -14.60 -11.63
C LEU A 227 34.35 -15.26 -11.82
N SER A 228 34.58 -16.36 -11.08
CA SER A 228 35.78 -17.20 -11.21
C SER A 228 35.89 -17.82 -12.61
N LYS A 229 37.08 -18.31 -12.99
CA LYS A 229 37.28 -18.98 -14.30
C LYS A 229 36.36 -20.20 -14.46
N ASN A 230 36.00 -20.87 -13.38
CA ASN A 230 35.12 -22.04 -13.39
C ASN A 230 33.64 -21.64 -13.48
N GLU A 231 33.24 -20.56 -12.80
CA GLU A 231 31.89 -19.99 -12.94
C GLU A 231 31.65 -19.42 -14.33
N LYS A 232 32.61 -18.71 -14.93
CA LYS A 232 32.51 -18.15 -16.30
C LYS A 232 32.31 -19.21 -17.39
N LYS A 233 32.56 -20.49 -17.09
CA LYS A 233 32.22 -21.61 -17.99
C LYS A 233 30.71 -21.90 -18.00
N LYS A 234 30.00 -21.55 -16.93
CA LYS A 234 28.60 -21.91 -16.66
C LYS A 234 27.66 -20.72 -16.57
N ILE A 235 28.15 -19.56 -16.13
CA ILE A 235 27.40 -18.33 -15.87
C ILE A 235 27.93 -17.26 -16.84
N SER A 236 27.03 -16.58 -17.53
CA SER A 236 27.39 -15.45 -18.40
C SER A 236 27.46 -14.14 -17.64
N ALA A 237 26.56 -13.94 -16.69
CA ALA A 237 26.50 -12.74 -15.86
C ALA A 237 25.74 -13.03 -14.56
N ALA A 238 26.05 -12.25 -13.54
CA ALA A 238 25.44 -12.29 -12.22
C ALA A 238 25.22 -10.85 -11.76
N VAL A 239 24.11 -10.58 -11.10
CA VAL A 239 23.77 -9.26 -10.57
C VAL A 239 23.20 -9.46 -9.17
N VAL A 240 23.76 -8.75 -8.20
CA VAL A 240 23.33 -8.78 -6.80
C VAL A 240 22.88 -7.37 -6.44
N ALA A 241 21.75 -7.26 -5.75
CA ALA A 241 21.36 -6.04 -5.05
C ALA A 241 21.18 -6.35 -3.56
N LYS A 242 21.96 -5.68 -2.72
CA LYS A 242 21.96 -5.82 -1.26
C LYS A 242 21.44 -4.53 -0.64
N LYS A 243 20.53 -4.65 0.34
CA LYS A 243 19.99 -3.53 1.11
C LYS A 243 19.88 -3.91 2.57
N ILE A 244 20.47 -3.07 3.42
CA ILE A 244 20.31 -3.16 4.87
C ILE A 244 18.97 -2.52 5.23
N VAL A 245 18.21 -3.17 6.10
CA VAL A 245 16.96 -2.64 6.63
C VAL A 245 17.31 -1.68 7.78
N PRO A 246 16.97 -0.38 7.69
CA PRO A 246 17.27 0.57 8.75
C PRO A 246 16.25 0.41 9.88
N PHE A 247 16.42 -0.61 10.71
CA PHE A 247 15.49 -0.93 11.80
C PHE A 247 15.68 -0.01 13.00
N GLU A 248 16.74 0.80 13.04
CA GLU A 248 16.99 1.82 14.07
C GLU A 248 15.83 2.83 14.11
N VAL A 249 15.17 3.04 12.97
CA VAL A 249 13.96 3.88 12.89
C VAL A 249 12.70 3.21 13.48
N LEU A 250 12.84 2.05 14.10
CA LEU A 250 11.82 1.37 14.91
C LEU A 250 12.12 1.46 16.40
N LEU A 251 13.29 1.98 16.80
CA LEU A 251 13.63 2.10 18.21
C LEU A 251 12.70 3.08 18.91
N PRO A 252 12.37 2.84 20.18
CA PRO A 252 11.62 3.78 20.98
C PRO A 252 12.37 5.11 21.09
N THR A 253 11.65 6.22 21.20
CA THR A 253 12.28 7.52 21.52
C THR A 253 12.81 7.52 22.94
N GLU A 254 13.74 8.42 23.28
CA GLU A 254 14.24 8.59 24.66
C GLU A 254 13.10 8.74 25.67
N GLU A 255 12.08 9.54 25.35
CA GLU A 255 10.86 9.68 26.18
C GLU A 255 10.12 8.35 26.39
N GLU A 256 10.10 7.46 25.39
CA GLU A 256 9.45 6.15 25.50
C GLU A 256 10.31 5.17 26.33
N LEU A 257 11.64 5.27 26.23
CA LEU A 257 12.58 4.51 27.07
C LEU A 257 12.45 4.91 28.54
N GLU A 258 12.37 6.20 28.86
CA GLU A 258 12.14 6.70 30.22
C GLU A 258 10.82 6.16 30.80
N LEU A 259 9.74 6.17 30.01
CA LEU A 259 8.45 5.62 30.43
C LEU A 259 8.49 4.10 30.66
N LEU A 260 9.29 3.36 29.89
CA LEU A 260 9.50 1.93 30.11
C LEU A 260 10.32 1.69 31.38
N HIS A 261 11.33 2.52 31.61
CA HIS A 261 12.15 2.48 32.81
C HIS A 261 11.33 2.73 34.07
N GLU A 262 10.49 3.77 34.10
CA GLU A 262 9.57 4.02 35.23
C GLU A 262 8.62 2.85 35.50
N GLN A 263 8.22 2.11 34.46
CA GLN A 263 7.35 0.93 34.60
C GLN A 263 8.07 -0.29 35.18
N GLU A 264 9.37 -0.44 34.93
CA GLU A 264 10.18 -1.56 35.42
C GLU A 264 10.84 -1.27 36.78
N LYS A 265 11.10 0.01 37.12
CA LYS A 265 11.69 0.47 38.39
C LYS A 265 10.93 0.01 39.64
N GLY A 266 9.69 -0.45 39.49
CA GLY A 266 8.86 -0.99 40.59
C GLY A 266 8.83 -2.51 40.73
N LYS A 267 9.53 -3.27 39.88
CA LYS A 267 9.44 -4.75 39.88
C LYS A 267 10.62 -5.44 40.55
N ASP A 268 11.84 -4.93 40.34
CA ASP A 268 13.07 -5.51 40.90
C ASP A 268 13.87 -4.42 41.62
N ALA A 269 13.87 -4.45 42.95
CA ALA A 269 14.50 -3.42 43.80
C ALA A 269 16.04 -3.55 43.92
N ASP A 270 16.61 -4.64 43.40
CA ASP A 270 18.02 -5.00 43.58
C ASP A 270 18.91 -4.64 42.37
N ILE A 271 18.34 -4.11 41.28
CA ILE A 271 19.09 -3.74 40.07
C ILE A 271 19.45 -2.25 40.13
N CYS A 272 20.71 -1.90 39.80
CA CYS A 272 21.14 -0.51 39.70
C CYS A 272 20.36 0.20 38.57
N GLU A 273 20.09 1.50 38.72
CA GLU A 273 19.34 2.29 37.74
C GLU A 273 20.04 2.31 36.36
N GLU A 274 21.38 2.36 36.34
CA GLU A 274 22.19 2.31 35.11
C GLU A 274 22.07 0.95 34.40
N ASP A 275 22.24 -0.16 35.14
CA ASP A 275 22.12 -1.52 34.59
C ASP A 275 20.70 -1.78 34.05
N LEU A 276 19.67 -1.25 34.72
CA LEU A 276 18.27 -1.40 34.29
C LEU A 276 18.00 -0.68 32.97
N MET A 277 18.55 0.54 32.79
CA MET A 277 18.43 1.28 31.53
C MET A 277 19.11 0.54 30.38
N GLU A 278 20.35 0.08 30.58
CA GLU A 278 21.07 -0.70 29.57
C GLU A 278 20.32 -1.99 29.19
N MET A 279 19.74 -2.69 30.16
CA MET A 279 18.91 -3.87 29.90
C MET A 279 17.65 -3.54 29.06
N ILE A 280 17.02 -2.39 29.29
CA ILE A 280 15.84 -1.95 28.54
C ILE A 280 16.21 -1.58 27.11
N GLU A 281 17.30 -0.85 26.91
CA GLU A 281 17.81 -0.47 25.59
C GLU A 281 18.18 -1.70 24.76
N ASN A 282 18.97 -2.62 25.32
CA ASN A 282 19.34 -3.87 24.67
C ASN A 282 18.12 -4.71 24.27
N LYS A 283 17.11 -4.77 25.15
CA LYS A 283 15.86 -5.48 24.85
C LYS A 283 15.06 -4.77 23.75
N ALA A 284 14.97 -3.44 23.78
CA ALA A 284 14.29 -2.66 22.75
C ALA A 284 14.95 -2.86 21.38
N TRP A 285 16.28 -2.94 21.34
CA TRP A 285 17.05 -3.25 20.15
C TRP A 285 16.70 -4.62 19.59
N GLN A 286 16.76 -5.67 20.43
CA GLN A 286 16.40 -7.04 20.02
C GLN A 286 14.95 -7.12 19.52
N ASP A 287 14.01 -6.51 20.23
CA ASP A 287 12.60 -6.47 19.83
C ASP A 287 12.40 -5.76 18.48
N ALA A 288 13.14 -4.69 18.21
CA ALA A 288 13.09 -3.95 16.93
C ALA A 288 13.65 -4.81 15.78
N VAL A 289 14.80 -5.46 15.99
CA VAL A 289 15.42 -6.38 15.02
C VAL A 289 14.47 -7.53 14.72
N ASP A 290 13.95 -8.21 15.74
CA ASP A 290 13.04 -9.35 15.54
C ASP A 290 11.74 -8.91 14.88
N LEU A 291 11.21 -7.73 15.20
CA LEU A 291 10.02 -7.20 14.55
C LEU A 291 10.26 -6.89 13.06
N ALA A 292 11.40 -6.29 12.72
CA ALA A 292 11.79 -6.01 11.35
C ALA A 292 12.02 -7.30 10.55
N PHE A 293 12.75 -8.27 11.13
CA PHE A 293 13.02 -9.56 10.51
C PHE A 293 11.74 -10.34 10.26
N ASN A 294 10.88 -10.50 11.27
CA ASN A 294 9.57 -11.15 11.13
C ASN A 294 8.69 -10.45 10.09
N SER A 295 8.74 -9.12 10.00
CA SER A 295 7.99 -8.36 9.00
C SER A 295 8.50 -8.66 7.59
N ALA A 296 9.81 -8.69 7.39
CA ALA A 296 10.41 -9.00 6.10
C ALA A 296 10.24 -10.49 5.71
N GLU A 297 10.33 -11.41 6.68
CA GLU A 297 10.01 -12.83 6.53
C GLU A 297 8.58 -13.01 6.01
N ASN A 298 7.62 -12.29 6.60
CA ASN A 298 6.23 -12.29 6.16
C ASN A 298 6.07 -11.77 4.72
N ILE A 299 6.81 -10.73 4.31
CA ILE A 299 6.80 -10.22 2.94
C ILE A 299 7.34 -11.26 1.96
N ILE A 300 8.44 -11.93 2.30
CA ILE A 300 9.04 -12.98 1.47
C ILE A 300 8.14 -14.21 1.40
N THR A 301 7.55 -14.65 2.50
CA THR A 301 6.60 -15.78 2.55
C THR A 301 5.29 -15.45 1.82
N ALA A 302 4.85 -14.19 1.88
CA ALA A 302 3.70 -13.69 1.14
C ALA A 302 3.99 -13.39 -0.34
N ARG A 303 5.26 -13.44 -0.77
CA ARG A 303 5.71 -13.20 -2.14
C ARG A 303 5.41 -11.78 -2.65
N ARG A 304 5.43 -10.78 -1.76
CA ARG A 304 5.05 -9.39 -2.05
C ARG A 304 6.25 -8.50 -2.42
N PHE A 305 7.01 -8.93 -3.43
CA PHE A 305 8.28 -8.27 -3.79
C PHE A 305 8.13 -6.94 -4.55
N SER A 306 6.91 -6.49 -4.84
CA SER A 306 6.64 -5.26 -5.60
C SER A 306 5.54 -4.40 -5.00
N GLU A 307 5.29 -4.49 -3.69
CA GLU A 307 4.26 -3.69 -3.00
C GLU A 307 4.64 -2.20 -2.94
N PHE A 308 5.90 -1.91 -2.58
CA PHE A 308 6.43 -0.55 -2.45
C PHE A 308 7.54 -0.32 -3.46
N VAL A 309 7.16 -0.32 -4.73
CA VAL A 309 8.06 0.10 -5.80
C VAL A 309 7.98 1.61 -5.91
N GLY A 310 9.07 2.31 -5.60
CA GLY A 310 9.14 3.77 -5.73
C GLY A 310 8.76 4.24 -7.14
N SER A 311 8.43 5.52 -7.30
CA SER A 311 7.97 6.20 -8.53
C SER A 311 9.03 6.25 -9.65
N SER A 312 9.82 5.20 -9.79
CA SER A 312 10.81 4.98 -10.82
C SER A 312 10.14 4.88 -12.20
N SER A 313 10.91 5.22 -13.23
CA SER A 313 10.47 5.23 -14.64
C SER A 313 10.04 3.86 -15.20
N THR A 314 10.30 2.77 -14.46
CA THR A 314 10.14 1.36 -14.88
C THR A 314 9.33 0.56 -13.88
N PRO A 315 7.99 0.68 -13.84
CA PRO A 315 7.15 -0.10 -12.93
C PRO A 315 7.43 -1.61 -13.04
N LEU A 316 7.54 -2.22 -11.86
CA LEU A 316 7.75 -3.65 -11.62
C LEU A 316 6.49 -4.21 -10.98
N THR A 317 6.01 -5.35 -11.46
CA THR A 317 4.92 -6.09 -10.84
C THR A 317 5.34 -7.53 -10.69
N PHE A 318 5.38 -8.02 -9.46
CA PHE A 318 5.62 -9.41 -9.13
C PHE A 318 4.34 -10.01 -8.56
N LEU A 319 3.84 -11.07 -9.17
CA LEU A 319 2.65 -11.77 -8.71
C LEU A 319 2.94 -13.25 -8.55
N SER A 320 2.63 -13.79 -7.37
CA SER A 320 2.62 -15.23 -7.11
C SER A 320 1.23 -15.66 -6.69
N ARG A 321 0.74 -16.79 -7.25
CA ARG A 321 -0.60 -17.32 -6.96
C ARG A 321 -0.62 -18.84 -7.13
N GLY A 322 -1.42 -19.51 -6.30
CA GLY A 322 -1.67 -20.97 -6.35
C GLY A 322 -1.68 -21.57 -4.94
N ASN A 323 -2.28 -22.77 -4.79
CA ASN A 323 -2.41 -23.45 -3.49
C ASN A 323 -1.06 -23.73 -2.82
N LYS A 324 0.02 -23.84 -3.60
CA LYS A 324 1.38 -24.01 -3.11
C LYS A 324 2.29 -22.79 -3.34
N LYS A 325 1.78 -21.70 -3.96
CA LYS A 325 2.55 -20.52 -4.39
C LYS A 325 3.76 -20.81 -5.31
N ASP A 326 3.80 -21.99 -5.93
CA ASP A 326 4.90 -22.45 -6.80
C ASP A 326 5.08 -21.61 -8.06
N LYS A 327 4.03 -20.88 -8.47
CA LYS A 327 3.99 -20.13 -9.72
C LYS A 327 4.13 -18.65 -9.44
N ALA A 328 5.00 -17.99 -10.20
CA ALA A 328 5.14 -16.55 -10.17
C ALA A 328 5.28 -15.97 -11.58
N ILE A 329 4.94 -14.68 -11.72
CA ILE A 329 5.17 -13.93 -12.93
C ILE A 329 5.70 -12.56 -12.57
N LEU A 330 6.74 -12.17 -13.30
CA LEU A 330 7.34 -10.85 -13.21
C LEU A 330 7.01 -10.05 -14.46
N ALA A 331 6.36 -8.90 -14.28
CA ALA A 331 6.14 -7.92 -15.33
C ALA A 331 7.04 -6.71 -15.10
N LEU A 332 7.88 -6.38 -16.09
CA LEU A 332 8.80 -5.26 -16.00
C LEU A 332 8.80 -4.44 -17.29
N LYS A 333 8.68 -3.12 -17.15
CA LYS A 333 8.78 -2.19 -18.27
C LYS A 333 10.20 -2.18 -18.84
N SER A 334 10.31 -2.16 -20.17
CA SER A 334 11.57 -2.23 -20.93
C SER A 334 12.24 -3.59 -20.98
N MET A 335 11.64 -4.63 -20.39
CA MET A 335 12.04 -6.01 -20.66
C MET A 335 11.56 -6.47 -22.05
N GLY A 336 10.44 -5.93 -22.53
CA GLY A 336 9.96 -6.15 -23.90
C GLY A 336 10.61 -5.20 -24.90
N SER A 337 10.62 -5.60 -26.18
CA SER A 337 11.07 -4.74 -27.29
C SER A 337 10.30 -3.41 -27.31
N PHE A 338 10.97 -2.30 -27.66
CA PHE A 338 10.37 -0.95 -27.73
C PHE A 338 9.83 -0.41 -26.40
N LYS A 339 10.58 -0.60 -25.29
CA LYS A 339 10.20 -0.14 -23.94
C LYS A 339 8.87 -0.72 -23.42
N ARG A 340 8.40 -1.81 -24.03
CA ARG A 340 7.19 -2.53 -23.62
C ARG A 340 7.41 -3.30 -22.33
N TYR A 341 6.32 -3.70 -21.69
CA TYR A 341 6.38 -4.63 -20.57
C TYR A 341 6.69 -6.01 -21.10
N GLY A 342 7.71 -6.65 -20.53
CA GLY A 342 7.93 -8.08 -20.71
C GLY A 342 7.25 -8.82 -19.57
N LEU A 343 6.67 -9.99 -19.86
CA LEU A 343 6.22 -10.94 -18.85
C LEU A 343 7.23 -12.08 -18.77
N GLN A 344 7.78 -12.30 -17.58
CA GLN A 344 8.72 -13.36 -17.28
C GLN A 344 8.04 -14.38 -16.36
N PRO A 345 7.67 -15.57 -16.86
CA PRO A 345 7.14 -16.64 -16.03
C PRO A 345 8.26 -17.26 -15.18
N LEU A 346 7.93 -17.53 -13.92
CA LEU A 346 8.84 -18.03 -12.89
C LEU A 346 8.20 -19.19 -12.14
N ARG A 347 9.01 -20.15 -11.68
CA ARG A 347 8.58 -21.23 -10.79
C ARG A 347 9.51 -21.31 -9.57
N VAL A 348 8.93 -21.51 -8.40
CA VAL A 348 9.69 -21.70 -7.15
C VAL A 348 10.48 -23.01 -7.24
N ALA A 349 11.77 -22.93 -6.94
CA ALA A 349 12.74 -24.02 -7.02
C ALA A 349 13.08 -24.61 -5.64
N SER A 350 13.26 -23.72 -4.67
CA SER A 350 13.47 -24.04 -3.26
C SER A 350 12.96 -22.88 -2.41
N ASP A 351 12.57 -23.24 -1.19
CA ASP A 351 12.25 -22.33 -0.11
C ASP A 351 13.02 -22.85 1.10
N GLU A 352 14.03 -22.12 1.52
CA GLU A 352 14.97 -22.50 2.57
C GLU A 352 14.78 -21.54 3.73
N LYS A 353 14.36 -22.07 4.87
CA LYS A 353 14.16 -21.31 6.09
C LYS A 353 15.09 -21.85 7.17
N SER A 354 15.90 -20.97 7.74
CA SER A 354 16.65 -21.16 8.97
C SER A 354 16.12 -20.20 10.04
N GLU A 355 16.71 -20.18 11.23
CA GLU A 355 16.33 -19.25 12.30
C GLU A 355 16.69 -17.80 11.92
N ASP A 356 17.88 -17.61 11.35
CA ASP A 356 18.43 -16.28 11.03
C ASP A 356 18.35 -15.93 9.54
N SER A 357 17.92 -16.84 8.68
CA SER A 357 17.82 -16.58 7.25
C SER A 357 16.61 -17.22 6.59
N LEU A 358 16.05 -16.53 5.59
CA LEU A 358 15.02 -17.07 4.71
C LEU A 358 15.40 -16.77 3.27
N SER A 359 15.45 -17.81 2.44
CA SER A 359 15.79 -17.68 1.04
C SER A 359 14.79 -18.39 0.13
N VAL A 360 14.48 -17.76 -0.99
CA VAL A 360 13.52 -18.26 -1.98
C VAL A 360 14.17 -18.18 -3.35
N LEU A 361 14.25 -19.33 -4.01
CA LEU A 361 14.83 -19.45 -5.34
C LEU A 361 13.74 -19.63 -6.39
N TYR A 362 13.86 -18.92 -7.51
CA TYR A 362 13.00 -19.05 -8.68
C TYR A 362 13.80 -19.45 -9.91
N TYR A 363 13.27 -20.38 -10.70
CA TYR A 363 13.70 -20.65 -12.05
C TYR A 363 12.83 -19.94 -13.07
N THR A 364 13.46 -19.42 -14.12
CA THR A 364 12.70 -18.92 -15.27
C THR A 364 12.17 -20.06 -16.14
N LEU A 365 10.94 -19.89 -16.62
CA LEU A 365 10.31 -20.84 -17.53
C LEU A 365 10.53 -20.44 -19.00
N GLN A 366 10.40 -21.43 -19.89
CA GLN A 366 10.47 -21.21 -21.34
C GLN A 366 9.41 -20.22 -21.82
N GLY A 367 9.70 -19.53 -22.93
CA GLY A 367 8.83 -18.47 -23.46
C GLY A 367 9.00 -17.11 -22.76
N GLY A 368 9.86 -17.03 -21.75
CA GLY A 368 10.28 -15.77 -21.13
C GLY A 368 11.27 -14.95 -21.96
N HIS A 369 11.61 -13.78 -21.43
CA HIS A 369 12.57 -12.83 -22.01
C HIS A 369 14.02 -13.18 -21.71
N PHE A 370 14.27 -13.83 -20.57
CA PHE A 370 15.58 -14.35 -20.22
C PHE A 370 15.50 -15.73 -19.56
N ASP A 371 16.63 -16.43 -19.63
CA ASP A 371 16.87 -17.68 -18.94
C ASP A 371 17.75 -17.36 -17.72
N GLY A 372 17.41 -17.88 -16.53
CA GLY A 372 18.10 -17.50 -15.32
C GLY A 372 17.48 -18.03 -14.04
N GLU A 373 18.13 -17.66 -12.94
CA GLU A 373 17.69 -17.97 -11.58
C GLU A 373 17.64 -16.68 -10.77
N LEU A 374 16.57 -16.51 -9.99
CA LEU A 374 16.36 -15.35 -9.12
C LEU A 374 16.26 -15.86 -7.69
N LYS A 375 17.23 -15.50 -6.85
CA LYS A 375 17.23 -15.76 -5.41
C LYS A 375 16.88 -14.47 -4.68
N VAL A 376 15.96 -14.57 -3.74
CA VAL A 376 15.64 -13.50 -2.78
C VAL A 376 15.96 -14.05 -1.41
N THR A 377 16.84 -13.37 -0.68
CA THR A 377 17.30 -13.79 0.64
C THR A 377 17.09 -12.65 1.63
N ILE A 378 16.74 -13.01 2.85
CA ILE A 378 16.90 -12.17 4.02
C ILE A 378 17.77 -12.90 5.03
N GLU A 379 18.71 -12.17 5.63
CA GLU A 379 19.62 -12.71 6.65
C GLU A 379 19.70 -11.71 7.80
N LYS A 380 19.60 -12.23 9.03
CA LYS A 380 19.97 -11.57 10.26
C LYS A 380 21.46 -11.85 10.47
N GLY A 381 22.24 -10.79 10.46
CA GLY A 381 23.68 -10.84 10.63
C GLY A 381 24.12 -9.95 11.77
N VAL A 382 25.43 -9.92 11.97
CA VAL A 382 26.12 -8.97 12.84
C VAL A 382 27.17 -8.31 11.95
N ASP A 383 27.26 -6.98 11.98
CA ASP A 383 28.28 -6.26 11.21
C ASP A 383 29.64 -6.22 11.94
N GLU A 384 30.60 -5.49 11.37
CA GLU A 384 31.97 -5.40 11.91
C GLU A 384 32.02 -4.73 13.30
N ASP A 385 31.00 -3.96 13.66
CA ASP A 385 30.89 -3.22 14.91
C ASP A 385 30.06 -3.98 15.96
N ASP A 386 29.83 -5.29 15.74
CA ASP A 386 28.97 -6.16 16.56
C ASP A 386 27.49 -5.71 16.62
N GLU A 387 27.05 -4.85 15.68
CA GLU A 387 25.66 -4.41 15.59
C GLU A 387 24.82 -5.42 14.80
N ALA A 388 23.65 -5.76 15.35
CA ALA A 388 22.72 -6.66 14.66
C ALA A 388 22.23 -5.99 13.36
N THR A 389 22.38 -6.64 12.22
CA THR A 389 21.94 -6.12 10.93
C THR A 389 20.94 -7.04 10.27
N ILE A 390 20.03 -6.48 9.48
CA ILE A 390 19.11 -7.26 8.64
C ILE A 390 19.38 -6.91 7.20
N THR A 391 19.89 -7.88 6.46
CA THR A 391 20.23 -7.73 5.06
C THR A 391 19.16 -8.38 4.18
N VAL A 392 18.66 -7.62 3.21
CA VAL A 392 17.86 -8.15 2.09
C VAL A 392 18.73 -8.19 0.85
N SER A 393 18.94 -9.38 0.28
CA SER A 393 19.68 -9.57 -0.95
C SER A 393 18.81 -10.17 -2.05
N VAL A 394 18.89 -9.60 -3.25
CA VAL A 394 18.23 -10.09 -4.46
C VAL A 394 19.29 -10.36 -5.51
N THR A 395 19.45 -11.63 -5.87
CA THR A 395 20.49 -12.07 -6.79
C THR A 395 19.88 -12.72 -8.02
N LEU A 396 20.34 -12.26 -9.18
CA LEU A 396 19.92 -12.74 -10.49
C LEU A 396 21.11 -13.33 -11.25
N LEU A 397 21.00 -14.59 -11.65
CA LEU A 397 22.05 -15.32 -12.35
C LEU A 397 21.61 -15.71 -13.75
N PHE A 398 22.48 -15.51 -14.74
CA PHE A 398 22.26 -15.87 -16.13
C PHE A 398 23.17 -17.04 -16.56
N PRO A 399 22.62 -18.18 -16.99
CA PRO A 399 23.41 -19.30 -17.50
C PRO A 399 24.08 -18.94 -18.84
N LYS A 400 25.28 -19.48 -19.04
CA LYS A 400 25.99 -19.38 -20.31
C LYS A 400 25.22 -20.13 -21.41
N GLY A 401 24.96 -19.45 -22.52
CA GLY A 401 24.16 -19.97 -23.63
C GLY A 401 22.65 -19.81 -23.47
N GLY A 402 22.18 -19.24 -22.35
CA GLY A 402 20.80 -18.79 -22.18
C GLY A 402 20.55 -17.40 -22.76
N LYS A 403 19.28 -17.01 -22.86
CA LYS A 403 18.89 -15.63 -23.16
C LYS A 403 19.25 -14.73 -21.96
N SER A 404 20.02 -13.67 -22.18
CA SER A 404 20.30 -12.65 -21.17
C SER A 404 19.52 -11.36 -21.43
N ILE A 405 19.31 -10.57 -20.38
CA ILE A 405 18.86 -9.17 -20.49
C ILE A 405 20.02 -8.20 -20.31
N ASN A 406 19.78 -6.93 -20.63
CA ASN A 406 20.72 -5.84 -20.35
C ASN A 406 21.03 -5.80 -18.83
N THR A 407 22.32 -5.77 -18.48
CA THR A 407 22.79 -5.71 -17.08
C THR A 407 22.19 -4.54 -16.32
N LYS A 408 22.05 -3.36 -16.95
CA LYS A 408 21.41 -2.19 -16.32
C LYS A 408 19.94 -2.44 -15.98
N LEU A 409 19.22 -3.19 -16.82
CA LEU A 409 17.84 -3.58 -16.54
C LEU A 409 17.78 -4.59 -15.40
N ALA A 410 18.68 -5.58 -15.39
CA ALA A 410 18.80 -6.57 -14.32
C ALA A 410 19.14 -5.92 -12.97
N SER A 411 20.11 -5.01 -12.93
CA SER A 411 20.50 -4.24 -11.75
C SER A 411 19.33 -3.42 -11.20
N ASN A 412 18.62 -2.72 -12.09
CA ASN A 412 17.43 -1.97 -11.69
C ASN A 412 16.34 -2.90 -11.13
N MET A 413 16.10 -4.04 -11.77
CA MET A 413 15.11 -5.03 -11.31
C MET A 413 15.44 -5.56 -9.91
N CYS A 414 16.70 -5.98 -9.66
CA CYS A 414 17.12 -6.50 -8.36
C CYS A 414 17.04 -5.42 -7.28
N SER A 415 17.52 -4.21 -7.58
CA SER A 415 17.45 -3.07 -6.66
C SER A 415 16.01 -2.67 -6.34
N MET A 416 15.11 -2.66 -7.32
CA MET A 416 13.69 -2.37 -7.10
C MET A 416 13.02 -3.40 -6.20
N MET A 417 13.35 -4.69 -6.36
CA MET A 417 12.83 -5.75 -5.48
C MET A 417 13.38 -5.63 -4.07
N ALA A 418 14.71 -5.46 -3.91
CA ALA A 418 15.34 -5.30 -2.60
C ALA A 418 14.77 -4.08 -1.86
N ASN A 419 14.72 -2.91 -2.51
CA ASN A 419 14.13 -1.70 -1.95
C ASN A 419 12.65 -1.86 -1.59
N SER A 420 11.88 -2.55 -2.44
CA SER A 420 10.46 -2.80 -2.16
C SER A 420 10.31 -3.68 -0.92
N ILE A 421 11.09 -4.75 -0.78
CA ILE A 421 11.04 -5.64 0.38
C ILE A 421 11.44 -4.88 1.65
N THR A 422 12.56 -4.16 1.64
CA THR A 422 13.02 -3.33 2.77
C THR A 422 11.97 -2.32 3.20
N THR A 423 11.39 -1.58 2.25
CA THR A 423 10.36 -0.56 2.55
C THR A 423 9.07 -1.20 3.07
N SER A 424 8.67 -2.34 2.50
CA SER A 424 7.47 -3.09 2.95
C SER A 424 7.65 -3.62 4.36
N ALA A 425 8.83 -4.17 4.65
CA ALA A 425 9.18 -4.70 5.97
C ALA A 425 9.15 -3.59 7.03
N LEU A 426 9.83 -2.46 6.78
CA LEU A 426 9.85 -1.31 7.67
C LEU A 426 8.44 -0.75 7.91
N THR A 427 7.65 -0.60 6.86
CA THR A 427 6.28 -0.06 6.96
C THR A 427 5.39 -0.99 7.78
N THR A 428 5.49 -2.30 7.55
CA THR A 428 4.74 -3.32 8.29
C THR A 428 5.17 -3.36 9.75
N ALA A 429 6.47 -3.29 10.02
CA ALA A 429 7.02 -3.23 11.37
C ALA A 429 6.51 -2.00 12.13
N ARG A 430 6.56 -0.80 11.53
CA ARG A 430 5.99 0.44 12.11
C ARG A 430 4.49 0.34 12.38
N GLN A 431 3.73 -0.27 11.47
CA GLN A 431 2.29 -0.49 11.68
C GLN A 431 2.03 -1.45 12.85
N ASN A 432 2.85 -2.49 13.00
CA ASN A 432 2.72 -3.43 14.12
C ASN A 432 3.13 -2.79 15.44
N LEU A 433 4.22 -2.00 15.44
CA LEU A 433 4.69 -1.25 16.60
C LEU A 433 3.65 -0.22 17.05
N SER A 434 3.14 0.61 16.15
CA SER A 434 2.10 1.60 16.47
C SER A 434 0.83 0.95 17.04
N ARG A 435 0.41 -0.22 16.53
CA ARG A 435 -0.71 -0.98 17.09
C ARG A 435 -0.40 -1.50 18.50
N LYS A 436 0.81 -2.01 18.74
CA LYS A 436 1.25 -2.43 20.09
C LYS A 436 1.23 -1.25 21.06
N LEU A 437 1.81 -0.10 20.69
CA LEU A 437 1.81 1.11 21.52
C LEU A 437 0.40 1.61 21.83
N GLN A 438 -0.47 1.73 20.82
CA GLN A 438 -1.86 2.13 21.02
C GLN A 438 -2.59 1.18 21.99
N SER A 439 -2.36 -0.13 21.86
CA SER A 439 -2.94 -1.12 22.76
C SER A 439 -2.42 -0.98 24.20
N SER A 440 -1.13 -0.69 24.37
CA SER A 440 -0.49 -0.47 25.67
C SER A 440 -1.04 0.79 26.33
N ILE A 441 -1.05 1.92 25.62
CA ILE A 441 -1.59 3.20 26.09
C ILE A 441 -3.07 3.06 26.48
N TYR A 442 -3.86 2.36 25.66
CA TYR A 442 -5.27 2.10 25.98
C TYR A 442 -5.42 1.28 27.26
N ARG A 443 -4.63 0.21 27.42
CA ARG A 443 -4.63 -0.61 28.65
C ARG A 443 -4.18 0.20 29.86
N GLY A 444 -3.16 1.04 29.73
CA GLY A 444 -2.69 1.95 30.78
C GLY A 444 -3.77 2.94 31.22
N ARG A 445 -4.43 3.61 30.27
CA ARG A 445 -5.56 4.51 30.55
C ARG A 445 -6.74 3.79 31.18
N ALA A 446 -7.06 2.57 30.72
CA ALA A 446 -8.11 1.75 31.31
C ALA A 446 -7.79 1.36 32.76
N LYS A 447 -6.53 0.98 33.05
CA LYS A 447 -6.05 0.67 34.40
C LYS A 447 -6.12 1.90 35.30
N SER A 448 -5.64 3.06 34.84
CA SER A 448 -5.68 4.33 35.58
C SER A 448 -7.13 4.77 35.89
N ARG A 449 -8.04 4.71 34.91
CA ARG A 449 -9.47 4.99 35.15
C ARG A 449 -10.10 4.00 36.13
N ALA A 450 -9.70 2.73 36.10
CA ALA A 450 -10.19 1.74 37.04
C ALA A 450 -9.69 2.01 38.47
N THR A 451 -8.43 2.41 38.64
CA THR A 451 -7.88 2.81 39.94
C THR A 451 -8.53 4.09 40.45
N GLU A 452 -8.71 5.10 39.59
CA GLU A 452 -9.40 6.35 39.92
C GLU A 452 -10.85 6.08 40.37
N LYS A 453 -11.59 5.24 39.64
CA LYS A 453 -12.94 4.81 40.04
C LYS A 453 -12.95 4.11 41.39
N ARG A 454 -11.95 3.27 41.69
CA ARG A 454 -11.82 2.61 43.01
C ARG A 454 -11.54 3.63 44.11
N HIS A 455 -10.66 4.60 43.87
CA HIS A 455 -10.40 5.69 44.82
C HIS A 455 -11.63 6.56 45.07
N ILE A 456 -12.32 7.02 44.03
CA ILE A 456 -13.56 7.80 44.16
C ILE A 456 -14.63 7.00 44.89
N ALA A 457 -14.79 5.71 44.58
CA ALA A 457 -15.74 4.84 45.28
C ALA A 457 -15.39 4.71 46.76
N PHE A 458 -14.11 4.52 47.09
CA PHE A 458 -13.63 4.47 48.46
C PHE A 458 -13.88 5.78 49.21
N GLU A 459 -13.53 6.93 48.64
CA GLU A 459 -13.79 8.25 49.23
C GLU A 459 -15.28 8.51 49.44
N ASN A 460 -16.12 8.11 48.48
CA ASN A 460 -17.58 8.24 48.62
C ASN A 460 -18.13 7.36 49.73
N ILE A 461 -17.62 6.13 49.89
CA ILE A 461 -17.96 5.24 51.01
C ILE A 461 -17.54 5.89 52.33
N GLN A 462 -16.32 6.41 52.40
CA GLN A 462 -15.81 7.09 53.60
C GLN A 462 -16.65 8.32 53.97
N LYS A 463 -17.04 9.16 53.00
CA LYS A 463 -17.95 10.30 53.20
C LYS A 463 -19.33 9.84 53.67
N MET A 464 -19.86 8.74 53.12
CA MET A 464 -21.14 8.17 53.57
C MET A 464 -21.07 7.65 55.00
N GLU A 465 -19.97 7.00 55.38
CA GLU A 465 -19.72 6.54 56.75
C GLU A 465 -19.59 7.72 57.72
N GLU A 466 -18.88 8.77 57.34
CA GLU A 466 -18.74 9.99 58.14
C GLU A 466 -20.09 10.70 58.32
N MET A 467 -20.88 10.85 57.25
CA MET A 467 -22.25 11.37 57.33
C MET A 467 -23.15 10.50 58.22
N ALA A 468 -23.02 9.17 58.15
CA ALA A 468 -23.76 8.27 59.02
C ALA A 468 -23.33 8.38 60.49
N ALA A 469 -22.04 8.53 60.76
CA ALA A 469 -21.51 8.75 62.10
C ALA A 469 -21.94 10.11 62.67
N ASP A 470 -21.96 11.17 61.86
CA ASP A 470 -22.44 12.48 62.29
C ASP A 470 -23.96 12.47 62.54
N ARG A 471 -24.75 11.79 61.68
CA ARG A 471 -26.17 11.54 61.95
C ARG A 471 -26.38 10.77 63.25
N ARG A 472 -25.56 9.75 63.55
CA ARG A 472 -25.57 9.03 64.84
C ARG A 472 -25.29 9.99 66.01
N ARG A 473 -24.24 10.80 65.93
CA ARG A 473 -23.87 11.78 66.95
C ARG A 473 -24.96 12.83 67.17
N ARG A 474 -25.57 13.34 66.09
CA ARG A 474 -26.71 14.28 66.15
C ARG A 474 -27.93 13.63 66.81
N TRP A 475 -28.26 12.40 66.42
CA TRP A 475 -29.37 11.67 67.01
C TRP A 475 -29.16 11.38 68.50
N GLN A 476 -27.95 10.99 68.90
CA GLN A 476 -27.58 10.77 70.31
C GLN A 476 -27.68 12.06 71.14
N ARG A 477 -27.23 13.19 70.59
CA ARG A 477 -27.39 14.51 71.24
C ARG A 477 -28.85 14.94 71.38
N ALA A 478 -29.68 14.64 70.38
CA ALA A 478 -31.11 14.99 70.40
C ALA A 478 -31.95 14.06 71.29
N ASN A 479 -31.46 12.86 71.64
CA ASN A 479 -32.17 11.89 72.46
C ASN A 479 -31.34 11.43 73.67
N PRO A 480 -31.01 12.32 74.62
CA PRO A 480 -30.30 11.92 75.83
C PRO A 480 -31.24 11.11 76.73
N GLY A 481 -30.91 9.84 76.99
CA GLY A 481 -31.61 8.98 77.97
C GLY A 481 -32.41 7.80 77.40
N THR A 482 -32.56 7.69 76.08
CA THR A 482 -33.10 6.46 75.45
C THR A 482 -31.97 5.45 75.29
N GLY A 483 -31.92 4.42 76.14
CA GLY A 483 -30.95 3.31 76.05
C GLY A 483 -31.05 2.43 74.79
N GLY A 484 -31.70 2.90 73.73
CA GLY A 484 -31.84 2.20 72.44
C GLY A 484 -30.77 2.67 71.45
N GLY A 485 -30.06 1.73 70.82
CA GLY A 485 -29.07 2.05 69.79
C GLY A 485 -29.69 2.79 68.59
N TYR A 486 -28.89 3.65 67.95
CA TYR A 486 -29.29 4.38 66.74
C TYR A 486 -29.88 3.44 65.68
N ARG A 487 -31.15 3.65 65.34
CA ARG A 487 -31.78 3.04 64.17
C ARG A 487 -31.88 4.11 63.08
N PRO A 488 -31.14 3.98 61.96
CA PRO A 488 -31.39 4.83 60.80
C PRO A 488 -32.88 4.67 60.44
N SER A 489 -33.62 5.77 60.36
CA SER A 489 -35.00 5.74 59.88
C SER A 489 -35.00 5.12 58.49
N GLY A 490 -35.55 3.91 58.40
CA GLY A 490 -35.60 3.13 57.19
C GLY A 490 -36.50 3.80 56.15
N HIS A 491 -35.90 4.29 55.07
CA HIS A 491 -36.44 3.92 53.77
C HIS A 491 -36.18 2.42 53.62
N GLY A 492 -37.26 1.63 53.66
CA GLY A 492 -37.20 0.22 53.34
C GLY A 492 -36.53 0.04 51.98
N ARG A 493 -35.43 -0.72 51.96
CA ARG A 493 -34.92 -1.28 50.71
C ARG A 493 -36.07 -2.02 50.03
N PRO A 494 -36.35 -1.82 48.73
CA PRO A 494 -37.20 -2.73 48.00
C PRO A 494 -36.54 -4.12 48.06
N SER A 495 -37.23 -5.05 48.71
CA SER A 495 -36.93 -6.47 48.69
C SER A 495 -37.08 -6.97 47.25
N GLY A 496 -36.00 -6.92 46.47
CA GLY A 496 -36.04 -7.31 45.06
C GLY A 496 -34.68 -7.28 44.38
N GLY A 497 -33.66 -7.89 44.98
CA GLY A 497 -32.41 -8.21 44.28
C GLY A 497 -32.57 -9.51 43.46
N PRO A 498 -31.98 -9.60 42.25
CA PRO A 498 -32.09 -10.79 41.40
C PRO A 498 -31.39 -11.99 42.06
N LYS A 499 -32.12 -13.10 42.19
CA LYS A 499 -31.56 -14.38 42.63
C LYS A 499 -30.70 -14.95 41.49
N PHE A 500 -29.39 -14.92 41.64
CA PHE A 500 -28.51 -15.77 40.86
C PHE A 500 -28.58 -17.18 41.46
N GLY A 501 -29.22 -18.09 40.72
CA GLY A 501 -29.16 -19.53 41.01
C GLY A 501 -27.80 -20.11 40.59
N PRO A 502 -27.38 -21.23 41.20
CA PRO A 502 -26.10 -21.86 40.86
C PRO A 502 -26.15 -22.46 39.45
N ARG A 503 -25.07 -22.25 38.69
CA ARG A 503 -24.62 -23.17 37.64
C ARG A 503 -23.29 -23.75 38.08
#